data_AF-A0A6B3GFK9-F1
#
_entry.id   AF-A0A6B3GFK9-F1
#
_cell.length_a   1.000
_cell.length_b   1.000
_cell.length_c   1.000
_cell.angle_alpha   90.00
_cell.angle_beta   90.00
_cell.angle_gamma   90.00
#
_symmetry.space_group_name_H-M   'P 1'
#
loop_
_entity.id
_entity.type
_entity.pdbx_description
1 polymer ?
#
loop_
_entity_poly.entity_id
_entity_poly.type
_entity_poly.pdbx_seq_one_letter_code
_entity_poly.pdbx_strand_id
1 'polypeptide(L)'
;KWKDGSLLRNKIQPFDAPFSWYPNKGFTLHNADVPLYIKPSLGNPVFDDRKGTYWYKENPTGSVKVSDTNTRISIVHEPLDGQ
;
A
#
# COMPACT_ATOMS: atom_id res chain seq x y z
N LYS A 1 1.81 8.68 -7.52
CA LYS A 1 1.84 9.36 -8.85
C LYS A 1 3.23 9.90 -9.08
N TRP A 2 3.66 10.03 -10.33
CA TRP A 2 4.86 10.77 -10.71
C TRP A 2 4.68 12.27 -10.46
N LYS A 3 5.79 13.03 -10.53
CA LYS A 3 5.76 14.49 -10.38
C LYS A 3 4.90 15.19 -11.44
N ASP A 4 4.76 14.56 -12.62
CA ASP A 4 3.90 15.03 -13.72
C ASP A 4 2.41 14.66 -13.54
N GLY A 5 2.05 14.01 -12.42
CA GLY A 5 0.68 13.59 -12.12
C GLY A 5 0.26 12.25 -12.71
N SER A 6 1.07 11.65 -13.58
CA SER A 6 0.79 10.32 -14.12
C SER A 6 0.87 9.23 -13.04
N LEU A 7 0.14 8.14 -13.22
CA LEU A 7 0.12 7.04 -12.25
C LEU A 7 1.44 6.25 -12.29
N LEU A 8 1.89 5.81 -11.11
CA LEU A 8 2.98 4.84 -11.04
C LEU A 8 2.51 3.52 -11.64
N ARG A 9 3.41 2.72 -12.21
CA ARG A 9 3.05 1.41 -12.74
C ARG A 9 2.47 0.52 -11.63
N ASN A 10 1.53 -0.35 -11.98
CA ASN A 10 0.88 -1.26 -11.01
C ASN A 10 1.85 -2.22 -10.30
N LYS A 11 3.06 -2.42 -10.83
CA LYS A 11 4.11 -3.20 -10.14
C LYS A 11 4.69 -2.48 -8.91
N ILE A 12 4.55 -1.16 -8.86
CA ILE A 12 5.13 -0.31 -7.82
C ILE A 12 4.07 0.09 -6.80
N GLN A 13 2.84 0.36 -7.25
CA GLN A 13 1.77 0.84 -6.37
C GLN A 13 1.49 -0.03 -5.13
N PRO A 14 1.51 -1.38 -5.18
CA PRO A 14 1.22 -2.22 -4.01
C PRO A 14 2.45 -2.47 -3.12
N PHE A 15 3.48 -1.61 -3.15
CA PHE A 15 4.69 -1.81 -2.34
C PHE A 15 4.41 -1.83 -0.83
N ASP A 16 3.34 -1.16 -0.40
CA ASP A 16 2.88 -1.03 0.98
C ASP A 16 1.61 -1.87 1.26
N ALA A 17 1.29 -2.81 0.37
CA ALA A 17 0.13 -3.69 0.53
C ALA A 17 0.20 -4.65 1.73
N PRO A 18 1.37 -5.16 2.18
CA PRO A 18 1.42 -6.01 3.37
C PRO A 18 0.94 -5.26 4.62
N PHE A 19 0.11 -5.94 5.42
CA PHE A 19 -0.29 -5.46 6.74
C PHE A 19 0.86 -5.70 7.73
N SER A 20 1.11 -4.74 8.62
CA SER A 20 2.19 -4.79 9.62
C SER A 20 1.96 -3.74 10.71
N TRP A 21 2.50 -3.97 11.91
CA TRP A 21 2.67 -2.97 12.95
C TRP A 21 3.84 -2.02 12.66
N TYR A 22 4.79 -2.44 11.83
CA TYR A 22 5.99 -1.67 11.50
C TYR A 22 5.80 -0.79 10.26
N PRO A 23 6.46 0.39 10.21
CA PRO A 23 6.49 1.21 9.02
C PRO A 23 7.10 0.47 7.84
N ASN A 24 6.58 0.74 6.64
CA ASN A 24 7.27 0.30 5.42
C ASN A 24 8.55 1.12 5.19
N LYS A 25 9.37 0.67 4.25
CA LYS A 25 10.57 1.41 3.83
C LYS A 25 10.21 2.32 2.65
N GLY A 26 10.63 3.58 2.75
CA GLY A 26 10.61 4.50 1.61
C GLY A 26 11.70 4.14 0.60
N PHE A 27 11.58 4.67 -0.61
CA PHE A 27 12.55 4.47 -1.69
C PHE A 27 12.46 5.60 -2.73
N THR A 28 13.48 5.70 -3.58
CA THR A 28 13.52 6.68 -4.68
C THR A 28 13.35 5.96 -6.00
N LEU A 29 12.43 6.46 -6.83
CA LEU A 29 12.27 6.05 -8.22
C LEU A 29 12.86 7.12 -9.14
N HIS A 30 13.37 6.70 -10.29
CA HIS A 30 13.84 7.60 -11.33
C HIS A 30 13.04 7.36 -12.61
N ASN A 31 12.63 8.45 -13.26
CA ASN A 31 12.00 8.42 -14.58
C ASN A 31 12.60 9.55 -15.42
N ALA A 32 13.29 9.21 -16.51
CA ALA A 32 14.02 10.17 -17.34
C ALA A 32 14.85 11.18 -16.51
N ASP A 33 15.71 10.64 -15.63
CA ASP A 33 16.59 11.39 -14.71
C ASP A 33 15.89 12.25 -13.65
N VAL A 34 14.55 12.22 -13.58
CA VAL A 34 13.80 12.92 -12.53
C VAL A 34 13.56 11.99 -11.33
N PRO A 35 14.11 12.29 -10.14
CA PRO A 35 13.87 11.49 -8.95
C PRO A 35 12.50 11.80 -8.33
N LEU A 36 11.82 10.75 -7.88
CA LEU A 36 10.64 10.77 -7.05
C LEU A 36 10.92 9.97 -5.77
N TYR A 37 11.01 10.67 -4.64
CA TYR A 37 11.13 10.02 -3.34
C TYR A 37 9.75 9.67 -2.79
N ILE A 38 9.54 8.37 -2.55
CA ILE A 38 8.38 7.83 -1.85
C ILE A 38 8.74 7.73 -0.37
N LYS A 39 8.07 8.55 0.45
CA LYS A 39 8.28 8.54 1.90
C LYS A 39 7.73 7.24 2.50
N PRO A 40 8.35 6.74 3.59
CA PRO A 40 7.74 5.68 4.36
C PRO A 40 6.38 6.13 4.94
N SER A 41 5.49 5.17 5.11
CA SER A 41 4.21 5.27 5.79
C SER A 41 4.17 4.31 6.98
N LEU A 42 3.31 4.62 7.94
CA LEU A 42 3.03 3.72 9.06
C LEU A 42 2.40 2.43 8.54
N GLY A 43 2.75 1.31 9.15
CA GLY A 43 2.09 0.03 8.90
C GLY A 43 0.61 0.09 9.29
N ASN A 44 -0.19 -0.70 8.59
CA ASN A 44 -1.57 -0.96 8.97
C ASN A 44 -1.69 -2.42 9.42
N PRO A 45 -2.00 -2.72 10.70
CA PRO A 45 -2.06 -4.10 11.18
C PRO A 45 -3.45 -4.75 10.99
N VAL A 46 -4.41 -4.03 10.43
CA VAL A 46 -5.82 -4.44 10.36
C VAL A 46 -6.37 -4.34 8.94
N PHE A 47 -6.85 -5.47 8.44
CA PHE A 47 -7.79 -5.51 7.33
C PHE A 47 -9.23 -5.40 7.87
N ASP A 48 -10.06 -4.58 7.23
CA ASP A 48 -11.47 -4.39 7.56
C ASP A 48 -12.25 -4.14 6.26
N ASP A 49 -13.05 -5.10 5.81
CA ASP A 49 -13.75 -5.05 4.52
C ASP A 49 -14.95 -4.08 4.48
N ARG A 50 -15.32 -3.51 5.63
CA ARG A 50 -16.43 -2.57 5.78
C ARG A 50 -15.97 -1.12 5.92
N LYS A 51 -14.86 -0.90 6.62
CA LYS A 51 -14.30 0.43 6.88
C LYS A 51 -13.05 0.74 6.08
N GLY A 52 -12.34 -0.28 5.60
CA GLY A 52 -11.14 -0.13 4.79
C GLY A 52 -11.46 0.29 3.35
N THR A 53 -10.52 0.99 2.72
CA THR A 53 -10.60 1.35 1.29
C THR A 53 -9.48 0.65 0.53
N TYR A 54 -9.87 -0.32 -0.31
CA TYR A 54 -8.94 -1.15 -1.09
C TYR A 54 -9.09 -1.00 -2.60
N TRP A 55 -10.11 -0.27 -3.06
CA TRP A 55 -10.38 -0.03 -4.48
C TRP A 55 -10.40 1.47 -4.79
N TYR A 56 -9.74 1.85 -5.89
CA TYR A 56 -9.68 3.23 -6.35
C TYR A 56 -10.06 3.29 -7.84
N LYS A 57 -10.96 4.22 -8.20
CA LYS A 57 -11.43 4.36 -9.59
C LYS A 57 -10.30 4.72 -10.55
N GLU A 58 -9.30 5.45 -10.06
CA GLU A 58 -8.14 5.90 -10.80
C GLU A 58 -7.14 4.76 -11.06
N ASN A 59 -7.16 3.70 -10.26
CA ASN A 59 -6.33 2.51 -10.45
C ASN A 59 -7.17 1.22 -10.40
N PRO A 60 -8.01 0.98 -11.43
CA PRO A 60 -8.99 -0.09 -11.38
C PRO A 60 -8.38 -1.50 -11.45
N THR A 61 -7.16 -1.64 -11.97
CA THR A 61 -6.47 -2.93 -12.17
C THR A 61 -5.37 -3.20 -11.14
N GLY A 62 -4.95 -2.19 -10.38
CA GLY A 62 -3.98 -2.32 -9.29
C GLY A 62 -4.59 -2.12 -7.91
N SER A 63 -5.90 -2.25 -7.79
CA SER A 63 -6.65 -2.15 -6.54
C SER A 63 -7.71 -3.26 -6.48
N VAL A 64 -8.25 -3.55 -5.29
CA VAL A 64 -9.08 -4.74 -5.02
C VAL A 64 -10.46 -4.33 -4.52
N LYS A 65 -11.51 -4.77 -5.22
CA LYS A 65 -12.88 -4.69 -4.71
C LYS A 65 -13.10 -5.80 -3.69
N VAL A 66 -13.49 -5.41 -2.49
CA VAL A 66 -13.86 -6.33 -1.41
C VAL A 66 -15.37 -6.35 -1.25
N SER A 67 -15.91 -7.50 -0.86
CA SER A 67 -17.31 -7.64 -0.45
C SER A 67 -17.49 -7.10 0.97
N ASP A 68 -18.61 -6.44 1.27
CA ASP A 68 -18.96 -6.03 2.64
C ASP A 68 -19.53 -7.24 3.41
N THR A 69 -18.66 -7.98 4.09
CA THR A 69 -19.04 -9.12 4.93
C THR A 69 -18.84 -8.87 6.42
N ASN A 70 -18.41 -7.66 6.80
CA ASN A 70 -17.96 -7.31 8.15
C ASN A 70 -16.74 -8.14 8.61
N THR A 71 -15.90 -8.56 7.67
CA THR A 71 -14.69 -9.31 7.97
C THR A 71 -13.59 -8.37 8.41
N ARG A 72 -13.01 -8.67 9.58
CA ARG A 72 -11.86 -7.98 10.13
C ARG A 72 -10.76 -8.99 10.47
N ILE A 73 -9.56 -8.77 9.93
CA ILE A 73 -8.38 -9.60 10.17
C ILE A 73 -7.31 -8.71 10.79
N SER A 74 -6.70 -9.13 11.90
CA SER A 74 -5.74 -8.31 12.64
C SER A 74 -4.49 -9.12 12.95
N ILE A 75 -3.33 -8.48 12.83
CA ILE A 75 -2.06 -9.04 13.27
C ILE A 75 -2.02 -8.97 14.80
N VAL A 76 -2.02 -10.13 15.44
CA VAL A 76 -1.99 -10.25 16.92
C VAL A 76 -0.58 -10.26 17.48
N HIS A 77 0.39 -10.73 16.69
CA HIS A 77 1.80 -10.78 17.04
C HIS A 77 2.64 -10.65 15.77
N GLU A 78 3.73 -9.89 15.86
CA GLU A 78 4.69 -9.71 14.78
C GLU A 78 6.11 -9.70 15.38
N PRO A 79 7.01 -10.59 14.92
CA PRO A 79 8.37 -10.66 15.42
C PRO A 79 9.22 -9.49 14.92
N LEU A 80 10.19 -9.06 15.72
CA LEU A 80 11.03 -7.88 15.44
C LEU A 80 11.95 -8.06 14.22
N ASP A 81 12.32 -9.30 13.92
CA ASP A 81 13.19 -9.68 12.80
C ASP A 81 12.42 -10.04 11.52
N GLY A 82 11.08 -10.07 11.59
CA GLY A 82 10.21 -10.41 10.47
C GLY A 82 10.26 -11.87 10.03
N GLN A 83 10.74 -12.79 10.88
CA GLN A 83 10.78 -14.23 10.62
C GLN A 83 10.01 -15.06 11.66
#